data_AF-A0A7W5E6E6-F1
#
_entry.id   AF-A0A7W5E6E6-F1
#
_cell.length_a   1.000
_cell.length_b   1.000
_cell.length_c   1.000
_cell.angle_alpha   90.00
_cell.angle_beta   90.00
_cell.angle_gamma   90.00
#
_symmetry.space_group_name_H-M   'P 1'
#
loop_
_entity.id
_entity.type
_entity.pdbx_description
1 polymer ?
#
loop_
_entity_poly.entity_id
_entity_poly.type
_entity_poly.pdbx_seq_one_letter_code
_entity_poly.pdbx_strand_id
1 'polypeptide(L)'
;MAKSPAQSKFDDIVKRAVTPVMKPYGFKKKSVTYRRRNGTVVQVVNLQSSSDSTAFEKLFYINVGLAFDEICALTGLEIKDDAHDYDCDQRGFRCRLENLDDDAPHRWCVSAEEDYSVDDELAIAVQKLAANLAVIDSLEAFSHHHWFDTSSPTNIHAQTHYLLGKPDESWNTILKICSRFPDRPKLAAPAFWVADCSLPGLADRLP
;
A
#
# COMPACT_ATOMS: atom_id res chain seq x y z
N MET A 1 18.20 15.55 -21.03
CA MET A 1 17.00 16.42 -21.14
C MET A 1 16.93 17.29 -19.90
N ALA A 2 16.61 18.58 -20.04
CA ALA A 2 16.40 19.46 -18.89
C ALA A 2 15.13 19.05 -18.12
N LYS A 3 15.11 19.21 -16.80
CA LYS A 3 13.89 19.02 -16.00
C LYS A 3 12.89 20.12 -16.34
N SER A 4 11.59 19.79 -16.35
CA SER A 4 10.55 20.81 -16.48
C SER A 4 10.51 21.71 -15.23
N PRO A 5 9.96 22.93 -15.35
CA PRO A 5 9.73 23.81 -14.20
C PRO A 5 8.94 23.12 -13.08
N ALA A 6 7.83 22.46 -13.43
CA ALA A 6 7.00 21.76 -12.44
C ALA A 6 7.72 20.60 -11.76
N GLN A 7 8.57 19.86 -12.50
CA GLN A 7 9.38 18.79 -11.92
C GLN A 7 10.40 19.34 -10.92
N SER A 8 11.01 20.47 -11.22
CA SER A 8 11.99 21.11 -10.32
C SER A 8 11.33 21.56 -9.02
N LYS A 9 10.16 22.23 -9.13
CA LYS A 9 9.36 22.63 -7.96
C LYS A 9 8.91 21.42 -7.15
N PHE A 10 8.42 20.37 -7.80
CA PHE A 10 8.05 19.13 -7.12
C PHE A 10 9.23 18.49 -6.36
N ASP A 11 10.42 18.40 -6.96
CA ASP A 11 11.60 17.85 -6.29
C ASP A 11 11.97 18.64 -5.02
N ASP A 12 11.83 19.97 -5.07
CA ASP A 12 12.06 20.85 -3.93
C ASP A 12 11.01 20.68 -2.83
N ILE A 13 9.73 20.55 -3.19
CA ILE A 13 8.64 20.24 -2.25
C ILE A 13 8.91 18.89 -1.57
N VAL A 14 9.27 17.86 -2.32
CA VAL A 14 9.61 16.54 -1.73
C VAL A 14 10.79 16.64 -0.76
N LYS A 15 11.76 17.52 -1.03
CA LYS A 15 12.91 17.76 -0.15
C LYS A 15 12.52 18.51 1.14
N ARG A 16 11.54 19.43 1.08
CA ARG A 16 11.14 20.30 2.20
C ARG A 16 9.98 19.73 3.03
N ALA A 17 8.96 19.16 2.41
CA ALA A 17 7.75 18.69 3.07
C ALA A 17 7.77 17.18 3.40
N VAL A 18 8.34 16.35 2.52
CA VAL A 18 8.23 14.87 2.65
C VAL A 18 9.45 14.27 3.33
N THR A 19 10.65 14.61 2.83
CA THR A 19 11.90 14.01 3.30
C THR A 19 12.15 14.25 4.81
N PRO A 20 11.91 15.46 5.36
CA PRO A 20 12.13 15.72 6.78
C PRO A 20 11.17 14.97 7.70
N VAL A 21 9.96 14.65 7.23
CA VAL A 21 8.98 13.85 7.96
C VAL A 21 9.35 12.37 7.94
N MET A 22 9.71 11.83 6.76
CA MET A 22 9.95 10.39 6.61
C MET A 22 11.27 9.91 7.24
N LYS A 23 12.33 10.74 7.20
CA LYS A 23 13.66 10.34 7.68
C LYS A 23 13.73 9.99 9.18
N PRO A 24 13.13 10.76 10.11
CA PRO A 24 13.09 10.42 11.53
C PRO A 24 12.46 9.05 11.82
N TYR A 25 11.54 8.59 10.97
CA TYR A 25 10.94 7.25 11.04
C TYR A 25 11.84 6.15 10.42
N GLY A 26 13.05 6.47 9.98
CA GLY A 26 14.01 5.49 9.46
C GLY A 26 13.85 5.18 7.97
N PHE A 27 13.01 5.91 7.23
CA PHE A 27 12.86 5.70 5.79
C PHE A 27 14.11 6.14 5.00
N LYS A 28 14.57 5.25 4.13
CA LYS A 28 15.57 5.52 3.10
C LYS A 28 14.89 5.93 1.80
N LYS A 29 15.37 7.02 1.20
CA LYS A 29 14.83 7.56 -0.06
C LYS A 29 15.64 7.07 -1.26
N LYS A 30 14.95 6.63 -2.32
CA LYS A 30 15.51 6.40 -3.66
C LYS A 30 14.56 7.05 -4.67
N SER A 31 15.00 8.12 -5.32
CA SER A 31 14.14 8.99 -6.13
C SER A 31 12.95 9.52 -5.29
N VAL A 32 11.72 9.31 -5.74
CA VAL A 32 10.47 9.72 -5.08
C VAL A 32 9.85 8.61 -4.22
N THR A 33 10.59 7.53 -3.99
CA THR A 33 10.15 6.38 -3.20
C THR A 33 10.93 6.31 -1.89
N TYR A 34 10.22 6.07 -0.80
CA TYR A 34 10.71 5.90 0.56
C TYR A 34 10.47 4.47 0.99
N ARG A 35 11.49 3.82 1.57
CA ARG A 35 11.39 2.46 2.08
C ARG A 35 12.01 2.32 3.45
N ARG A 36 11.45 1.44 4.27
CA ARG A 36 12.12 0.92 5.46
C ARG A 36 11.67 -0.51 5.74
N ARG A 37 12.50 -1.24 6.47
CA ARG A 37 12.10 -2.41 7.23
C ARG A 37 11.65 -1.96 8.62
N ASN A 38 10.51 -2.43 9.08
CA ASN A 38 10.00 -2.24 10.44
C ASN A 38 9.45 -3.59 10.94
N GLY A 39 10.12 -4.22 11.90
CA GLY A 39 9.82 -5.61 12.28
C GLY A 39 9.89 -6.56 11.09
N THR A 40 8.83 -7.36 10.86
CA THR A 40 8.69 -8.30 9.73
C THR A 40 8.07 -7.67 8.48
N VAL A 41 7.97 -6.34 8.44
CA VAL A 41 7.27 -5.61 7.37
C VAL A 41 8.22 -4.70 6.61
N VAL A 42 8.24 -4.83 5.29
CA VAL A 42 8.81 -3.82 4.38
C VAL A 42 7.72 -2.82 4.04
N GLN A 43 7.99 -1.55 4.34
CA GLN A 43 7.05 -0.46 4.13
C GLN A 43 7.55 0.44 3.01
N VAL A 44 6.67 0.76 2.08
CA VAL A 44 6.96 1.55 0.88
C VAL A 44 5.99 2.72 0.78
N VAL A 45 6.52 3.92 0.57
CA VAL A 45 5.73 5.11 0.22
C VAL A 45 6.28 5.68 -1.08
N ASN A 46 5.44 5.80 -2.10
CA ASN A 46 5.85 6.26 -3.42
C ASN A 46 5.02 7.45 -3.90
N LEU A 47 5.66 8.56 -4.24
CA LEU A 47 5.00 9.72 -4.84
C LEU A 47 4.99 9.53 -6.37
N GLN A 48 3.97 8.84 -6.87
CA GLN A 48 3.87 8.43 -8.26
C GLN A 48 3.32 9.56 -9.13
N SER A 49 4.06 9.95 -10.16
CA SER A 49 3.60 10.93 -11.15
C SER A 49 2.41 10.41 -11.95
N SER A 50 1.40 11.26 -12.15
CA SER A 50 0.30 11.03 -13.09
C SER A 50 0.78 11.20 -14.53
N SER A 51 0.19 10.43 -15.45
CA SER A 51 0.34 10.61 -16.90
C SER A 51 -0.10 11.98 -17.37
N ASP A 52 -1.00 12.61 -16.62
CA ASP A 52 -1.60 13.91 -16.96
C ASP A 52 -0.70 15.09 -16.56
N SER A 53 0.52 14.83 -16.09
CA SER A 53 1.47 15.91 -15.77
C SER A 53 1.94 16.62 -17.04
N THR A 54 2.12 17.94 -16.96
CA THR A 54 2.65 18.78 -18.04
C THR A 54 4.02 19.35 -17.66
N ALA A 55 4.58 20.22 -18.51
CA ALA A 55 5.79 20.96 -18.17
C ALA A 55 5.59 21.95 -17.01
N PHE A 56 4.36 22.45 -16.84
CA PHE A 56 4.01 23.50 -15.88
C PHE A 56 3.17 23.00 -14.70
N GLU A 57 2.59 21.80 -14.80
CA GLU A 57 1.84 21.18 -13.72
C GLU A 57 2.31 19.75 -13.46
N LYS A 58 2.68 19.48 -12.22
CA LYS A 58 3.02 18.13 -11.77
C LYS A 58 1.86 17.57 -10.97
N LEU A 59 1.23 16.53 -11.53
CA LEU A 59 0.18 15.79 -10.86
C LEU A 59 0.75 14.49 -10.29
N PHE A 60 0.41 14.13 -9.06
CA PHE A 60 0.90 12.90 -8.46
C PHE A 60 -0.07 12.29 -7.42
N TYR A 61 0.13 11.00 -7.17
CA TYR A 61 -0.55 10.20 -6.15
C TYR A 61 0.47 9.72 -5.11
N ILE A 62 0.00 9.38 -3.92
CA ILE A 62 0.83 8.73 -2.89
C ILE A 62 0.36 7.29 -2.75
N ASN A 63 1.20 6.35 -3.19
CA ASN A 63 0.95 4.92 -2.97
C ASN A 63 1.65 4.48 -1.68
N VAL A 64 0.95 3.65 -0.92
CA VAL A 64 1.41 3.00 0.31
C VAL A 64 1.44 1.50 0.06
N GLY A 65 2.56 0.86 0.38
CA GLY A 65 2.77 -0.58 0.25
C GLY A 65 3.31 -1.18 1.54
N LEU A 66 2.78 -2.34 1.92
CA LEU A 66 3.26 -3.18 3.01
C LEU A 66 3.51 -4.58 2.45
N ALA A 67 4.74 -5.07 2.56
CA ALA A 67 5.09 -6.45 2.27
C ALA A 67 5.44 -7.16 3.57
N PHE A 68 4.76 -8.28 3.84
CA PHE A 68 4.90 -9.05 5.07
C PHE A 68 5.70 -10.32 4.81
N ASP A 69 6.69 -10.60 5.65
CA ASP A 69 7.55 -11.79 5.50
C ASP A 69 6.71 -13.08 5.58
N GLU A 70 5.71 -13.11 6.45
CA GLU A 70 4.81 -14.24 6.67
C GLU A 70 3.99 -14.56 5.40
N ILE A 71 3.58 -13.53 4.65
CA ILE A 71 2.83 -13.70 3.39
C ILE A 71 3.76 -14.13 2.27
N CYS A 72 4.97 -13.57 2.23
CA CYS A 72 5.99 -14.02 1.29
C CYS A 72 6.28 -15.52 1.51
N ALA A 73 6.46 -15.94 2.76
CA ALA A 73 6.66 -17.35 3.12
C ALA A 73 5.46 -18.23 2.73
N LEU A 74 4.22 -17.79 3.03
CA LEU A 74 3.00 -18.50 2.66
C LEU A 74 2.88 -18.74 1.15
N THR A 75 3.29 -17.76 0.35
CA THR A 75 3.16 -17.76 -1.12
C THR A 75 4.41 -18.24 -1.85
N GLY A 76 5.47 -18.62 -1.12
CA GLY A 76 6.76 -19.04 -1.69
C GLY A 76 7.52 -17.89 -2.40
N LEU A 77 7.20 -16.64 -2.09
CA LEU A 77 7.88 -15.46 -2.63
C LEU A 77 9.12 -15.13 -1.80
N GLU A 78 10.15 -14.63 -2.48
CA GLU A 78 11.34 -14.08 -1.82
C GLU A 78 10.99 -12.81 -1.03
N ILE A 79 11.53 -12.72 0.19
CA ILE A 79 11.51 -11.53 1.04
C ILE A 79 12.49 -10.50 0.47
N LYS A 80 11.97 -9.32 0.09
CA LYS A 80 12.77 -8.26 -0.55
C LYS A 80 12.72 -6.97 0.26
N ASP A 81 13.85 -6.59 0.87
CA ASP A 81 14.01 -5.29 1.54
C ASP A 81 13.84 -4.08 0.61
N ASP A 82 14.07 -4.29 -0.69
CA ASP A 82 14.02 -3.26 -1.73
C ASP A 82 12.74 -3.30 -2.58
N ALA A 83 11.72 -4.04 -2.14
CA ALA A 83 10.42 -4.16 -2.81
C ALA A 83 9.88 -2.81 -3.28
N HIS A 84 9.40 -2.73 -4.51
CA HIS A 84 8.63 -1.59 -5.01
C HIS A 84 7.18 -1.63 -4.53
N ASP A 85 6.45 -0.50 -4.66
CA ASP A 85 5.07 -0.45 -4.19
C ASP A 85 4.18 -1.47 -4.91
N TYR A 86 4.39 -1.69 -6.21
CA TYR A 86 3.65 -2.70 -6.98
C TYR A 86 4.01 -4.15 -6.58
N ASP A 87 5.19 -4.40 -6.00
CA ASP A 87 5.54 -5.74 -5.51
C ASP A 87 4.68 -6.13 -4.30
N CYS A 88 4.12 -5.14 -3.60
CA CYS A 88 3.28 -5.32 -2.41
C CYS A 88 1.90 -5.91 -2.76
N ASP A 89 1.44 -5.81 -4.02
CA ASP A 89 0.16 -6.39 -4.44
C ASP A 89 0.07 -7.91 -4.19
N GLN A 90 1.20 -8.62 -4.30
CA GLN A 90 1.30 -10.06 -4.05
C GLN A 90 1.93 -10.42 -2.70
N ARG A 91 2.55 -9.43 -2.02
CA ARG A 91 3.32 -9.64 -0.78
C ARG A 91 2.62 -9.12 0.46
N GLY A 92 1.44 -8.51 0.30
CA GLY A 92 0.73 -7.92 1.40
C GLY A 92 -0.36 -6.97 0.95
N PHE A 93 -0.14 -5.70 1.23
CA PHE A 93 -1.12 -4.64 1.09
C PHE A 93 -0.57 -3.52 0.22
N ARG A 94 -1.41 -2.99 -0.67
CA ARG A 94 -1.11 -1.79 -1.43
C ARG A 94 -2.37 -0.96 -1.56
N CYS A 95 -2.25 0.34 -1.28
CA CYS A 95 -3.36 1.26 -1.44
C CYS A 95 -2.86 2.68 -1.74
N ARG A 96 -3.73 3.53 -2.26
CA ARG A 96 -3.46 4.98 -2.36
C ARG A 96 -3.82 5.66 -1.05
N LEU A 97 -3.07 6.68 -0.67
CA LEU A 97 -3.32 7.43 0.56
C LEU A 97 -4.74 8.02 0.60
N GLU A 98 -5.29 8.43 -0.55
CA GLU A 98 -6.67 8.93 -0.68
C GLU A 98 -7.76 7.92 -0.27
N ASN A 99 -7.42 6.63 -0.18
CA ASN A 99 -8.33 5.57 0.28
C ASN A 99 -8.02 5.12 1.72
N LEU A 100 -7.00 5.72 2.36
CA LEU A 100 -6.54 5.40 3.72
C LEU A 100 -6.76 6.56 4.70
N ASP A 101 -6.88 7.77 4.17
CA ASP A 101 -7.11 9.01 4.90
C ASP A 101 -8.12 9.85 4.10
N ASP A 102 -9.33 10.01 4.66
CA ASP A 102 -10.42 10.75 4.02
C ASP A 102 -10.07 12.25 3.83
N ASP A 103 -9.11 12.78 4.59
CA ASP A 103 -8.63 14.15 4.44
C ASP A 103 -7.59 14.29 3.31
N ALA A 104 -7.06 13.19 2.78
CA ALA A 104 -6.05 13.23 1.74
C ALA A 104 -6.68 13.46 0.36
N PRO A 105 -6.17 14.41 -0.45
CA PRO A 105 -6.73 14.64 -1.77
C PRO A 105 -6.48 13.42 -2.69
N HIS A 106 -7.46 13.13 -3.54
CA HIS A 106 -7.34 12.11 -4.60
C HIS A 106 -6.16 12.32 -5.55
N ARG A 107 -5.67 13.56 -5.66
CA ARG A 107 -4.54 13.89 -6.52
C ARG A 107 -3.91 15.18 -6.04
N TRP A 108 -2.59 15.17 -5.93
CA TRP A 108 -1.80 16.33 -5.57
C TRP A 108 -1.40 17.09 -6.85
N CYS A 109 -1.37 18.42 -6.77
CA CYS A 109 -0.93 19.28 -7.87
C CYS A 109 0.19 20.22 -7.41
N VAL A 110 1.22 20.35 -8.23
CA VAL A 110 2.25 21.37 -8.10
C VAL A 110 2.31 22.14 -9.41
N SER A 111 1.80 23.37 -9.39
CA SER A 111 1.93 24.31 -10.51
C SER A 111 3.25 25.07 -10.40
N ALA A 112 3.96 25.23 -11.52
CA ALA A 112 5.17 26.02 -11.62
C ALA A 112 4.89 27.54 -11.67
N GLU A 113 3.68 27.93 -12.05
CA GLU A 113 3.29 29.32 -12.27
C GLU A 113 2.56 29.94 -11.07
N GLU A 114 1.91 29.12 -10.26
CA GLU A 114 1.18 29.58 -9.08
C GLU A 114 2.10 29.69 -7.85
N ASP A 115 1.87 30.73 -7.04
CA ASP A 115 2.55 30.90 -5.75
C ASP A 115 2.00 29.99 -4.64
N TYR A 116 0.84 29.34 -4.88
CA TYR A 116 0.31 28.34 -3.98
C TYR A 116 1.28 27.16 -3.83
N SER A 117 1.39 26.67 -2.60
CA SER A 117 2.29 25.59 -2.22
C SER A 117 1.52 24.60 -1.38
N VAL A 118 1.55 23.33 -1.81
CA VAL A 118 0.93 22.19 -1.11
C VAL A 118 1.79 21.68 0.05
N ASP A 119 2.85 22.40 0.42
CA ASP A 119 3.90 21.88 1.31
C ASP A 119 3.35 21.53 2.69
N ASP A 120 2.55 22.41 3.28
CA ASP A 120 2.00 22.23 4.63
C ASP A 120 0.97 21.09 4.65
N GLU A 121 0.05 21.07 3.68
CA GLU A 121 -0.95 20.00 3.52
C GLU A 121 -0.28 18.65 3.30
N LEU A 122 0.75 18.61 2.43
CA LEU A 122 1.52 17.41 2.13
C LEU A 122 2.32 16.95 3.36
N ALA A 123 2.94 17.87 4.10
CA ALA A 123 3.66 17.53 5.32
C ALA A 123 2.73 16.94 6.38
N ILE A 124 1.54 17.51 6.57
CA ILE A 124 0.52 16.99 7.50
C ILE A 124 0.07 15.59 7.08
N ALA A 125 -0.28 15.38 5.81
CA ALA A 125 -0.71 14.08 5.31
C ALA A 125 0.40 13.03 5.44
N VAL A 126 1.64 13.38 5.09
CA VAL A 126 2.80 12.49 5.23
C VAL A 126 3.13 12.20 6.69
N GLN A 127 2.91 13.15 7.61
CA GLN A 127 3.11 12.97 9.04
C GLN A 127 2.10 11.98 9.63
N LYS A 128 0.82 12.11 9.27
CA LYS A 128 -0.22 11.13 9.62
C LYS A 128 0.12 9.74 9.06
N LEU A 129 0.48 9.67 7.77
CA LEU A 129 0.91 8.44 7.10
C LEU A 129 2.09 7.77 7.83
N ALA A 130 3.14 8.53 8.15
CA ALA A 130 4.33 8.00 8.83
C ALA A 130 4.00 7.47 10.24
N ALA A 131 3.10 8.14 10.98
CA ALA A 131 2.65 7.70 12.28
C ALA A 131 1.86 6.37 12.20
N ASN A 132 0.93 6.24 11.27
CA ASN A 132 0.19 4.99 11.03
C ASN A 132 1.13 3.85 10.62
N LEU A 133 2.10 4.13 9.74
CA LEU A 133 3.10 3.14 9.35
C LEU A 133 4.00 2.73 10.53
N ALA A 134 4.25 3.60 11.50
CA ALA A 134 5.13 3.28 12.64
C ALA A 134 4.59 2.19 13.54
N VAL A 135 3.27 2.04 13.63
CA VAL A 135 2.62 1.04 14.49
C VAL A 135 2.39 -0.31 13.77
N ILE A 136 2.73 -0.41 12.47
CA ILE A 136 2.55 -1.64 11.68
C ILE A 136 3.92 -2.31 11.48
N ASP A 137 4.36 -3.11 12.45
CA ASP A 137 5.64 -3.81 12.42
C ASP A 137 5.53 -5.33 12.20
N SER A 138 4.30 -5.83 12.08
CA SER A 138 3.97 -7.24 11.94
C SER A 138 2.61 -7.42 11.28
N LEU A 139 2.32 -8.63 10.81
CA LEU A 139 1.01 -8.99 10.27
C LEU A 139 -0.11 -8.89 11.33
N GLU A 140 0.19 -9.24 12.58
CA GLU A 140 -0.74 -9.10 13.70
C GLU A 140 -1.07 -7.63 13.97
N ALA A 141 -0.06 -6.76 14.04
CA ALA A 141 -0.27 -5.33 14.20
C ALA A 141 -1.11 -4.74 13.06
N PHE A 142 -0.86 -5.17 11.82
CA PHE A 142 -1.68 -4.76 10.67
C PHE A 142 -3.13 -5.20 10.82
N SER A 143 -3.40 -6.43 11.26
CA SER A 143 -4.76 -6.97 11.42
C SER A 143 -5.62 -6.22 12.44
N HIS A 144 -5.00 -5.47 13.35
CA HIS A 144 -5.68 -4.61 14.33
C HIS A 144 -5.68 -3.13 13.91
N HIS A 145 -4.97 -2.77 12.85
CA HIS A 145 -4.91 -1.41 12.33
C HIS A 145 -6.18 -1.09 11.54
N HIS A 146 -6.70 0.12 11.66
CA HIS A 146 -7.93 0.53 10.97
C HIS A 146 -7.84 0.40 9.43
N TRP A 147 -6.63 0.47 8.86
CA TRP A 147 -6.41 0.21 7.43
C TRP A 147 -6.74 -1.21 6.98
N PHE A 148 -6.73 -2.21 7.87
CA PHE A 148 -7.08 -3.58 7.51
C PHE A 148 -8.50 -3.62 6.92
N ASP A 149 -9.45 -2.93 7.56
CA ASP A 149 -10.86 -2.95 7.16
C ASP A 149 -11.28 -1.79 6.22
N THR A 150 -10.34 -0.99 5.72
CA THR A 150 -10.66 0.16 4.83
C THR A 150 -11.15 -0.24 3.44
N SER A 151 -10.99 -1.51 3.05
CA SER A 151 -11.38 -1.99 1.72
C SER A 151 -12.25 -3.23 1.79
N SER A 152 -12.96 -3.52 0.69
CA SER A 152 -13.67 -4.79 0.57
C SER A 152 -12.70 -5.96 0.78
N PRO A 153 -13.13 -7.10 1.35
CA PRO A 153 -12.24 -8.23 1.57
C PRO A 153 -11.51 -8.66 0.30
N THR A 154 -10.22 -8.93 0.46
CA THR A 154 -9.25 -9.31 -0.57
C THR A 154 -8.33 -10.41 -0.05
N ASN A 155 -7.42 -10.91 -0.90
CA ASN A 155 -6.49 -12.00 -0.58
C ASN A 155 -5.71 -11.77 0.73
N ILE A 156 -5.23 -10.54 0.96
CA ILE A 156 -4.51 -10.17 2.20
C ILE A 156 -5.32 -10.49 3.46
N HIS A 157 -6.64 -10.29 3.43
CA HIS A 157 -7.48 -10.55 4.59
C HIS A 157 -7.59 -12.06 4.87
N ALA A 158 -7.79 -12.86 3.83
CA ALA A 158 -7.85 -14.32 3.96
C ALA A 158 -6.50 -14.86 4.47
N GLN A 159 -5.39 -14.46 3.84
CA GLN A 159 -4.04 -14.85 4.23
C GLN A 159 -3.71 -14.43 5.66
N THR A 160 -4.11 -13.21 6.05
CA THR A 160 -3.91 -12.71 7.43
C THR A 160 -4.65 -13.56 8.45
N HIS A 161 -5.94 -13.81 8.24
CA HIS A 161 -6.70 -14.66 9.17
C HIS A 161 -6.13 -16.08 9.24
N TYR A 162 -5.75 -16.66 8.10
CA TYR A 162 -5.13 -17.98 8.06
C TYR A 162 -3.83 -18.04 8.87
N LEU A 163 -2.92 -17.09 8.65
CA LEU A 163 -1.63 -17.01 9.33
C LEU A 163 -1.76 -16.72 10.83
N LEU A 164 -2.82 -16.02 11.24
CA LEU A 164 -3.15 -15.76 12.65
C LEU A 164 -3.95 -16.89 13.32
N GLY A 165 -4.07 -18.06 12.68
CA GLY A 165 -4.75 -19.23 13.25
C GLY A 165 -6.28 -19.08 13.33
N LYS A 166 -6.86 -18.28 12.43
CA LYS A 166 -8.31 -17.98 12.33
C LYS A 166 -8.89 -18.58 11.04
N PRO A 167 -8.95 -19.92 10.89
CA PRO A 167 -9.33 -20.56 9.63
C PRO A 167 -10.80 -20.34 9.26
N ASP A 168 -11.69 -20.14 10.24
CA ASP A 168 -13.10 -19.84 9.98
C ASP A 168 -13.28 -18.44 9.39
N GLU A 169 -12.59 -17.44 9.93
CA GLU A 169 -12.56 -16.07 9.43
C GLU A 169 -11.89 -16.02 8.05
N SER A 170 -10.81 -16.77 7.86
CA SER A 170 -10.18 -16.91 6.53
C SER A 170 -11.16 -17.48 5.51
N TRP A 171 -11.87 -18.55 5.86
CA TRP A 171 -12.85 -19.17 4.97
C TRP A 171 -14.02 -18.23 4.66
N ASN A 172 -14.56 -17.55 5.68
CA ASN A 172 -15.62 -16.56 5.50
C ASN A 172 -15.20 -15.41 4.58
N THR A 173 -13.95 -14.98 4.67
CA THR A 173 -13.37 -13.98 3.75
C THR A 173 -13.32 -14.51 2.32
N ILE A 174 -12.90 -15.75 2.11
CA ILE A 174 -12.91 -16.40 0.77
C ILE A 174 -14.33 -16.39 0.20
N LEU A 175 -15.35 -16.76 0.98
CA LEU A 175 -16.74 -16.75 0.53
C LEU A 175 -17.22 -15.33 0.15
N LYS A 176 -16.83 -14.31 0.92
CA LYS A 176 -17.12 -12.90 0.59
C LYS A 176 -16.41 -12.43 -0.69
N ILE A 177 -15.21 -12.92 -0.96
CA ILE A 177 -14.51 -12.64 -2.22
C ILE A 177 -15.27 -13.30 -3.38
N CYS A 178 -15.64 -14.57 -3.26
CA CYS A 178 -16.42 -15.30 -4.27
C CYS A 178 -17.73 -14.60 -4.63
N SER A 179 -18.46 -14.09 -3.63
CA SER A 179 -19.77 -13.45 -3.85
C SER A 179 -19.70 -12.15 -4.67
N ARG A 180 -18.50 -11.57 -4.86
CA ARG A 180 -18.29 -10.38 -5.71
C ARG A 180 -18.26 -10.73 -7.20
N PHE A 181 -18.19 -12.01 -7.55
CA PHE A 181 -18.04 -12.47 -8.93
C PHE A 181 -19.09 -13.49 -9.35
N PRO A 182 -20.41 -13.23 -9.13
CA PRO A 182 -21.46 -14.21 -9.38
C PRO A 182 -21.48 -14.72 -10.83
N ASP A 183 -21.15 -13.84 -11.78
CA ASP A 183 -21.19 -14.15 -13.21
C ASP A 183 -19.88 -14.73 -13.76
N ARG A 184 -18.90 -15.02 -12.89
CA ARG A 184 -17.59 -15.56 -13.29
C ARG A 184 -17.33 -16.87 -12.56
N PRO A 185 -17.76 -18.03 -13.12
CA PRO A 185 -17.72 -19.32 -12.42
C PRO A 185 -16.38 -19.66 -11.77
N LYS A 186 -15.26 -19.36 -12.45
CA LYS A 186 -13.91 -19.56 -11.92
C LYS A 186 -13.66 -18.72 -10.65
N LEU A 187 -14.06 -17.45 -10.64
CA LEU A 187 -13.84 -16.53 -9.52
C LEU A 187 -14.94 -16.66 -8.44
N ALA A 188 -16.09 -17.24 -8.76
CA ALA A 188 -17.11 -17.59 -7.78
C ALA A 188 -16.77 -18.88 -6.99
N ALA A 189 -15.82 -19.68 -7.47
CA ALA A 189 -15.44 -20.94 -6.85
C ALA A 189 -14.42 -20.74 -5.71
N PRO A 190 -14.70 -21.17 -4.47
CA PRO A 190 -13.74 -21.08 -3.37
C PRO A 190 -12.40 -21.78 -3.66
N ALA A 191 -12.43 -22.89 -4.41
CA ALA A 191 -11.23 -23.63 -4.81
C ALA A 191 -10.20 -22.77 -5.55
N PHE A 192 -10.67 -21.82 -6.37
CA PHE A 192 -9.78 -20.89 -7.06
C PHE A 192 -9.03 -20.01 -6.05
N TRP A 193 -9.73 -19.39 -5.11
CA TRP A 193 -9.12 -18.47 -4.16
C TRP A 193 -8.30 -19.17 -3.07
N VAL A 194 -8.68 -20.38 -2.65
CA VAL A 194 -7.85 -21.21 -1.75
C VAL A 194 -6.49 -21.50 -2.40
N ALA A 195 -6.48 -21.82 -3.71
CA ALA A 195 -5.23 -22.00 -4.44
C ALA A 195 -4.48 -20.68 -4.67
N ASP A 196 -5.16 -19.63 -5.12
CA ASP A 196 -4.58 -18.31 -5.42
C ASP A 196 -3.95 -17.66 -4.17
N CYS A 197 -4.59 -17.81 -3.01
CA CYS A 197 -4.09 -17.30 -1.74
C CYS A 197 -3.07 -18.22 -1.06
N SER A 198 -2.77 -19.39 -1.62
CA SER A 198 -1.90 -20.43 -1.04
C SER A 198 -2.34 -20.89 0.36
N LEU A 199 -3.61 -21.29 0.50
CA LEU A 199 -4.23 -21.66 1.79
C LEU A 199 -4.51 -23.17 1.92
N PRO A 200 -3.50 -24.05 1.91
CA PRO A 200 -3.71 -25.50 1.80
C PRO A 200 -4.55 -26.08 2.95
N GLY A 201 -4.48 -25.51 4.15
CA GLY A 201 -5.30 -25.95 5.30
C GLY A 201 -6.81 -25.68 5.18
N LEU A 202 -7.25 -25.00 4.11
CA LEU A 202 -8.68 -24.80 3.82
C LEU A 202 -9.19 -25.74 2.71
N ALA A 203 -8.34 -26.60 2.14
CA ALA A 203 -8.73 -27.50 1.06
C ALA A 203 -9.84 -28.48 1.49
N ASP A 204 -9.85 -28.93 2.75
CA ASP A 204 -10.86 -29.84 3.30
C ASP A 204 -12.26 -29.20 3.44
N ARG A 205 -12.37 -27.87 3.23
CA ARG A 205 -13.63 -27.12 3.25
C ARG A 205 -14.25 -26.96 1.86
N LEU A 206 -13.53 -27.37 0.81
CA LEU A 206 -14.02 -27.29 -0.55
C LEU A 206 -15.17 -28.31 -0.75
N PRO A 207 -16.22 -27.93 -1.50
CA PRO A 207 -17.32 -28.84 -1.84
C PRO A 207 -16.89 -29.95 -2.81
#